data_AF-A0A0F9W9V7-F1
#
_entry.id   AF-A0A0F9W9V7-F1
#
_cell.length_a   1.000
_cell.length_b   1.000
_cell.length_c   1.000
_cell.angle_alpha   90.00
_cell.angle_beta   90.00
_cell.angle_gamma   90.00
#
_symmetry.space_group_name_H-M   'P 1'
#
loop_
_entity.id
_entity.type
_entity.pdbx_description
1 polymer ?
#
loop_
_entity_poly.entity_id
_entity_poly.type
_entity_poly.pdbx_seq_one_letter_code
_entity_poly.pdbx_strand_id
1 'polypeptide(L)' 'MAYDINDLEKYVDEQKEKLNRRLRERYKLAKDLGFNSAECTALKLKSVDTINRLAKEKGLI' A
#
# COMPACT_ATOMS: atom_id res chain seq x y z
N MET A 1 29.30 1.64 1.52
CA MET A 1 28.75 1.50 0.16
C MET A 1 27.84 2.70 -0.09
N ALA A 2 28.18 3.56 -1.05
CA ALA A 2 27.26 4.59 -1.52
C ALA A 2 26.32 3.88 -2.50
N TYR A 3 25.03 3.81 -2.17
CA TYR A 3 24.03 3.26 -3.09
C TYR A 3 23.95 4.15 -4.33
N ASP A 4 23.96 3.54 -5.51
CA ASP A 4 23.72 4.27 -6.77
C ASP A 4 22.25 4.70 -6.83
N ILE A 5 21.96 5.80 -7.53
CA ILE A 5 20.57 6.27 -7.75
C ILE A 5 19.74 5.15 -8.41
N ASN A 6 20.35 4.37 -9.29
CA ASN A 6 19.72 3.20 -9.92
C ASN A 6 19.29 2.11 -8.91
N ASP A 7 20.07 1.89 -7.84
CA ASP A 7 19.72 0.92 -6.80
C ASP A 7 18.53 1.39 -5.97
N LEU A 8 18.46 2.69 -5.70
CA LEU A 8 17.34 3.31 -4.99
C LEU A 8 16.06 3.29 -5.83
N GLU A 9 16.14 3.60 -7.13
CA GLU A 9 14.99 3.52 -8.05
C GLU A 9 14.47 2.09 -8.17
N LYS A 10 15.37 1.11 -8.34
CA LYS A 10 15.01 -0.30 -8.38
C LYS A 10 14.33 -0.76 -7.10
N TYR A 11 14.85 -0.34 -5.94
CA TYR A 11 14.23 -0.64 -4.66
C TYR A 11 12.82 -0.04 -4.55
N VAL A 12 12.62 1.21 -4.96
CA VAL A 12 11.32 1.87 -4.97
C VAL A 12 10.32 1.09 -5.83
N ASP A 13 10.73 0.64 -7.01
CA ASP A 13 9.86 -0.11 -7.91
C ASP A 13 9.53 -1.51 -7.38
N GLU A 14 10.49 -2.21 -6.76
CA GLU A 14 10.23 -3.46 -6.05
C GLU A 14 9.22 -3.27 -4.91
N GLN A 15 9.30 -2.16 -4.16
CA GLN A 15 8.32 -1.85 -3.11
C GLN A 15 6.94 -1.52 -3.68
N LYS A 16 6.86 -0.77 -4.79
CA LYS A 16 5.59 -0.50 -5.49
C LYS A 16 4.93 -1.79 -5.97
N GLU A 17 5.70 -2.70 -6.55
CA GLU A 17 5.18 -3.98 -7.03
C GLU A 17 4.68 -4.87 -5.89
N LYS A 18 5.43 -4.95 -4.79
CA LYS A 18 5.01 -5.64 -3.55
C LYS A 18 3.70 -5.06 -3.01
N LEU A 19 3.57 -3.74 -2.98
CA LEU A 19 2.35 -3.06 -2.54
C LEU A 19 1.17 -3.39 -3.45
N ASN A 20 1.36 -3.31 -4.77
CA ASN A 20 0.34 -3.63 -5.76
C ASN A 20 -0.13 -5.08 -5.69
N ARG A 21 0.80 -6.03 -5.44
CA ARG A 21 0.45 -7.44 -5.23
C ARG A 21 -0.45 -7.62 -4.01
N ARG A 22 -0.07 -7.03 -2.87
CA ARG A 22 -0.88 -7.08 -1.63
C ARG A 22 -2.25 -6.45 -1.80
N LEU A 23 -2.34 -5.35 -2.57
CA LEU A 23 -3.61 -4.72 -2.92
C LEU A 23 -4.52 -5.68 -3.69
N ARG A 24 -4.00 -6.37 -4.72
CA ARG A 24 -4.76 -7.37 -5.48
C ARG A 24 -5.24 -8.53 -4.62
N GLU A 25 -4.37 -9.06 -3.76
CA GLU A 25 -4.72 -10.13 -2.80
C GLU A 25 -5.85 -9.68 -1.86
N ARG A 26 -5.78 -8.46 -1.31
CA ARG A 26 -6.83 -7.90 -0.44
C ARG A 26 -8.14 -7.67 -1.18
N TYR A 27 -8.11 -7.19 -2.42
CA TYR A 27 -9.31 -7.04 -3.24
C TYR A 27 -9.97 -8.39 -3.53
N LYS A 28 -9.17 -9.42 -3.83
CA LYS A 28 -9.68 -10.78 -4.04
C LYS A 28 -10.33 -11.32 -2.77
N LEU A 29 -9.66 -11.19 -1.62
CA LEU A 29 -10.21 -11.59 -0.32
C LEU A 29 -11.51 -10.86 0.01
N ALA A 30 -11.56 -9.54 -0.22
CA ALA A 30 -12.77 -8.76 0.05
C ALA A 30 -13.94 -9.21 -0.84
N LYS A 31 -13.67 -9.52 -2.12
CA LYS A 31 -14.67 -10.10 -3.02
C LYS A 31 -15.13 -11.49 -2.55
N ASP A 32 -14.20 -12.35 -2.13
CA ASP A 32 -14.49 -13.71 -1.64
C ASP A 32 -15.30 -13.68 -0.33
N LEU A 33 -15.12 -12.64 0.49
CA LEU A 33 -15.89 -12.38 1.71
C LEU A 33 -17.25 -11.70 1.46
N GLY A 34 -17.59 -11.41 0.19
CA GLY A 34 -18.89 -10.86 -0.19
C GLY A 34 -19.01 -9.34 -0.02
N PHE A 35 -17.91 -8.60 0.19
CA PHE A 35 -17.95 -7.15 0.27
C PHE A 35 -18.32 -6.54 -1.09
N ASN A 36 -19.18 -5.52 -1.06
CA ASN A 36 -19.50 -4.77 -2.26
C ASN A 36 -18.33 -3.82 -2.65
N SER A 37 -18.34 -3.32 -3.89
CA SER A 37 -17.28 -2.45 -4.42
C SER A 37 -17.13 -1.13 -3.65
N ALA A 38 -18.21 -0.57 -3.11
CA ALA A 38 -18.20 0.63 -2.29
C ALA A 38 -17.58 0.38 -0.91
N GLU A 39 -17.87 -0.77 -0.27
CA GLU A 39 -17.28 -1.15 1.01
C GLU A 39 -15.76 -1.38 0.88
N CYS A 40 -15.33 -2.04 -0.19
CA CYS A 40 -13.90 -2.19 -0.51
C CYS A 40 -13.21 -0.83 -0.69
N THR A 41 -13.88 0.12 -1.35
CA THR A 41 -13.36 1.46 -1.59
C THR A 41 -13.25 2.25 -0.28
N ALA A 42 -14.27 2.17 0.57
CA ALA A 42 -14.25 2.77 1.90
C ALA A 42 -13.14 2.18 2.79
N LEU A 43 -12.94 0.86 2.74
CA LEU A 43 -11.88 0.17 3.50
C LEU A 43 -10.48 0.60 3.02
N LYS A 44 -10.31 0.77 1.70
CA LYS A 44 -9.06 1.26 1.09
C LYS A 44 -8.76 2.69 1.55
N LEU A 45 -9.74 3.60 1.48
CA LEU A 45 -9.58 4.99 1.92
C LEU A 45 -9.20 5.07 3.41
N LYS A 46 -9.92 4.36 4.29
CA LYS A 46 -9.58 4.29 5.72
C LYS A 46 -8.18 3.74 5.98
N SER A 47 -7.76 2.74 5.19
CA SER A 47 -6.41 2.16 5.32
C SER A 47 -5.32 3.18 4.95
N VAL A 48 -5.53 3.95 3.87
CA VAL A 48 -4.61 5.01 3.45
C VAL A 48 -4.53 6.11 4.51
N ASP A 49 -5.68 6.58 5.01
CA ASP A 49 -5.71 7.60 6.08
C ASP A 49 -5.01 7.13 7.35
N THR A 50 -5.20 5.86 7.72
CA THR A 50 -4.51 5.26 8.88
C THR A 50 -3.01 5.22 8.67
N ILE A 51 -2.55 4.82 7.49
CA ILE A 51 -1.12 4.81 7.14
C ILE A 51 -0.54 6.23 7.20
N ASN A 52 -1.22 7.21 6.61
CA ASN A 52 -0.79 8.62 6.62
C ASN A 52 -0.72 9.18 8.04
N ARG A 53 -1.72 8.88 8.88
CA ARG A 53 -1.70 9.27 10.30
C ARG A 53 -0.50 8.66 11.03
N LEU A 54 -0.27 7.35 10.88
CA LEU A 54 0.85 6.66 11.51
C LEU A 54 2.22 7.16 10.99
N ALA A 55 2.32 7.50 9.70
CA ALA A 55 3.53 8.07 9.13
C ALA A 55 3.85 9.44 9.74
N LYS A 56 2.82 10.29 9.91
CA LYS A 56 2.93 11.59 10.57
C LYS A 56 3.31 11.47 12.06
N GLU A 57 2.71 10.52 12.78
CA GLU A 57 3.07 10.23 14.18
C GLU A 57 4.52 9.78 14.36
N LYS A 58 5.09 9.14 13.33
CA LYS A 58 6.49 8.67 13.33
C LYS A 58 7.49 9.65 12.72
N GLY A 59 7.04 10.83 12.26
CA GLY A 59 7.91 11.83 11.62
C GLY A 59 8.53 11.36 10.29
N LEU A 60 7.89 10.40 9.62
CA LEU A 60 8.32 9.91 8.30
C LEU A 60 7.82 10.82 7.16
N ILE A 61 6.88 11.72 7.45
CA ILE A 61 6.28 12.76 6.60
C ILE A 61 6.03 14.00 7.45
#